data_AF-A0A950J6H1-F1
#
_entry.id   AF-A0A950J6H1-F1
#
_cell.length_a   1.000
_cell.length_b   1.000
_cell.length_c   1.000
_cell.angle_alpha   90.00
_cell.angle_beta   90.00
_cell.angle_gamma   90.00
#
_symmetry.space_group_name_H-M   'P 1'
#
loop_
_entity.id
_entity.type
_entity.pdbx_description
1 polymer ?
#
loop_
_entity_poly.entity_id
_entity_poly.type
_entity_poly.pdbx_seq_one_letter_code
_entity_poly.pdbx_strand_id
1 'polypeptide(L)'
;MPELARARKVANYFDTLGAFVKVGVIDPGLAVDLWGDHIMRAFEAFAPLIANARVAYRSPAIWENFEYLAVLCEDFDKAHPGANYPSGVRRAPMPELWPQVRSRSQ
;
A
#
# COMPACT_ATOMS: atom_id res chain seq x y z
N MET A 1 -10.26 -8.48 -20.42
CA MET A 1 -10.57 -7.04 -20.25
C MET A 1 -9.26 -6.25 -20.28
N PRO A 2 -9.08 -5.29 -21.20
CA PRO A 2 -7.80 -4.56 -21.37
C PRO A 2 -7.36 -3.75 -20.14
N GLU A 3 -8.30 -3.20 -19.39
CA GLU A 3 -8.08 -2.51 -18.10
C GLU A 3 -7.39 -3.42 -17.07
N LEU A 4 -7.85 -4.68 -16.98
CA LEU A 4 -7.29 -5.71 -16.11
C LEU A 4 -5.81 -5.98 -16.40
N ALA A 5 -5.38 -5.83 -17.67
CA ALA A 5 -4.00 -6.06 -18.07
C ALA A 5 -3.05 -4.95 -17.59
N ARG A 6 -3.53 -3.71 -17.49
CA ARG A 6 -2.73 -2.59 -16.93
C ARG A 6 -2.66 -2.67 -15.43
N ALA A 7 -3.81 -2.90 -14.78
CA ALA A 7 -3.88 -3.10 -13.33
C ALA A 7 -2.97 -4.26 -12.87
N ARG A 8 -2.99 -5.38 -13.60
CA ARG A 8 -2.12 -6.54 -13.32
C ARG A 8 -0.64 -6.18 -13.19
N LYS A 9 -0.11 -5.23 -13.97
CA LYS A 9 1.31 -4.85 -13.86
C LYS A 9 1.62 -4.20 -12.50
N VAL A 10 0.74 -3.34 -12.01
CA VAL A 10 0.88 -2.69 -10.70
C VAL A 10 0.73 -3.72 -9.58
N ALA A 11 -0.27 -4.59 -9.65
CA ALA A 11 -0.45 -5.65 -8.67
C ALA A 11 0.76 -6.60 -8.62
N ASN A 12 1.30 -7.00 -9.78
CA ASN A 12 2.49 -7.84 -9.86
C ASN A 12 3.74 -7.13 -9.30
N TYR A 13 3.85 -5.81 -9.46
CA TYR A 13 4.96 -5.05 -8.88
C TYR A 13 4.94 -5.16 -7.35
N PHE A 14 3.80 -4.88 -6.71
CA PHE A 14 3.69 -5.00 -5.25
C PHE A 14 3.78 -6.44 -4.77
N ASP A 15 3.26 -7.40 -5.52
CA ASP A 15 3.39 -8.82 -5.18
C ASP A 15 4.86 -9.28 -5.21
N THR A 16 5.64 -8.79 -6.18
CA THR A 16 7.09 -9.06 -6.24
C THR A 16 7.84 -8.39 -5.09
N LEU A 17 7.50 -7.13 -4.78
CA LEU A 17 8.05 -6.43 -3.61
C LEU A 17 7.76 -7.20 -2.31
N GLY A 18 6.53 -7.69 -2.15
CA GLY A 18 6.12 -8.48 -1.00
C GLY A 18 6.88 -9.80 -0.90
N ALA A 19 7.14 -10.45 -2.03
CA ALA A 19 7.97 -11.65 -2.05
C ALA A 19 9.40 -11.36 -1.57
N PHE A 20 10.01 -10.25 -1.98
CA PHE A 20 11.35 -9.84 -1.50
C PHE A 20 11.37 -9.52 0.00
N VAL A 21 10.35 -8.85 0.51
CA VAL A 21 10.22 -8.59 1.96
C VAL A 21 10.05 -9.91 2.72
N LYS A 22 9.16 -10.80 2.24
CA LYS A 22 8.86 -12.09 2.87
C LYS A 22 10.10 -12.99 3.02
N VAL A 23 11.02 -12.95 2.05
CA VAL A 23 12.26 -13.75 2.07
C VAL A 23 13.46 -13.00 2.66
N GLY A 24 13.26 -11.80 3.20
CA GLY A 24 14.30 -11.02 3.88
C GLY A 24 15.32 -10.34 2.95
N VAL A 25 15.03 -10.20 1.67
CA VAL A 25 15.85 -9.40 0.74
C VAL A 25 15.68 -7.90 1.01
N ILE A 26 14.48 -7.49 1.43
CA ILE A 26 14.16 -6.13 1.84
C ILE A 26 13.69 -6.17 3.29
N ASP A 27 14.26 -5.29 4.13
CA ASP A 27 13.82 -5.14 5.51
C ASP A 27 12.34 -4.65 5.57
N PRO A 28 11.47 -5.29 6.36
CA PRO A 28 10.07 -4.88 6.45
C PRO A 28 9.89 -3.44 6.94
N GLY A 29 10.71 -2.98 7.90
CA GLY A 29 10.64 -1.61 8.41
C GLY A 29 11.00 -0.59 7.34
N LEU A 30 12.07 -0.86 6.58
CA LEU A 30 12.46 -0.05 5.42
C LEU A 30 11.36 -0.02 4.35
N ALA A 31 10.71 -1.16 4.10
CA ALA A 31 9.63 -1.23 3.12
C ALA A 31 8.43 -0.36 3.53
N VAL A 32 8.04 -0.41 4.80
CA VAL A 32 6.95 0.41 5.33
C VAL A 32 7.32 1.89 5.34
N ASP A 33 8.53 2.25 5.77
CA ASP A 33 8.99 3.65 5.82
C ASP A 33 8.99 4.30 4.42
N LEU A 34 9.50 3.58 3.40
CA LEU A 34 9.62 4.12 2.06
C LEU A 34 8.31 4.06 1.25
N TRP A 35 7.52 3.00 1.42
CA TRP A 35 6.40 2.70 0.53
C TRP A 35 5.05 2.50 1.24
N GLY A 36 4.98 2.64 2.56
CA GLY A 36 3.78 2.33 3.35
C GLY A 36 2.50 2.97 2.84
N ASP A 37 2.48 4.30 2.66
CA ASP A 37 1.31 5.03 2.13
C ASP A 37 0.94 4.58 0.70
N HIS A 38 1.93 4.29 -0.15
CA HIS A 38 1.71 3.82 -1.51
C HIS A 38 1.13 2.41 -1.54
N ILE A 39 1.67 1.51 -0.71
CA ILE A 39 1.20 0.13 -0.56
C ILE A 39 -0.25 0.13 -0.09
N MET A 40 -0.57 0.89 0.97
CA MET A 40 -1.91 0.94 1.56
C MET A 40 -2.96 1.45 0.55
N ARG A 41 -2.71 2.62 -0.07
CA ARG A 41 -3.63 3.19 -1.06
C ARG A 41 -3.79 2.30 -2.29
N ALA A 42 -2.70 1.69 -2.75
CA ALA A 42 -2.77 0.77 -3.88
C ALA A 42 -3.56 -0.48 -3.51
N PHE A 43 -3.35 -1.07 -2.33
CA PHE A 43 -4.08 -2.26 -1.93
C PHE A 43 -5.58 -1.99 -1.78
N GLU A 44 -5.97 -0.88 -1.15
CA GLU A 44 -7.37 -0.46 -1.03
C GLU A 44 -8.05 -0.35 -2.41
N ALA A 45 -7.38 0.31 -3.37
CA ALA A 45 -7.90 0.44 -4.73
C ALA A 45 -7.97 -0.90 -5.48
N PHE A 46 -7.10 -1.86 -5.16
CA PHE A 46 -6.99 -3.13 -5.85
C PHE A 46 -7.76 -4.27 -5.17
N ALA A 47 -8.17 -4.15 -3.92
CA ALA A 47 -8.82 -5.24 -3.17
C ALA A 47 -10.03 -5.87 -3.90
N PRO A 48 -10.96 -5.09 -4.50
CA PRO A 48 -12.05 -5.68 -5.28
C PRO A 48 -11.56 -6.45 -6.53
N LEU A 49 -10.51 -5.95 -7.18
CA LEU A 49 -9.91 -6.61 -8.35
C LEU A 49 -9.23 -7.93 -7.96
N ILE A 50 -8.48 -7.92 -6.85
CA ILE A 50 -7.81 -9.11 -6.30
C ILE A 50 -8.85 -10.19 -5.99
N ALA A 51 -9.94 -9.82 -5.30
CA ALA A 51 -11.03 -10.74 -4.96
C ALA A 51 -11.66 -11.35 -6.24
N ASN A 52 -12.00 -10.52 -7.23
CA ASN A 52 -12.55 -10.99 -8.50
C ASN A 52 -11.59 -11.91 -9.25
N ALA A 53 -10.29 -11.60 -9.28
CA ALA A 53 -9.29 -12.43 -9.94
C ALA A 53 -9.17 -13.81 -9.26
N ARG A 54 -9.12 -13.86 -7.92
CA ARG A 54 -9.05 -15.12 -7.16
C ARG A 54 -10.23 -16.04 -7.47
N VAL A 55 -11.44 -15.49 -7.54
CA VAL A 55 -12.65 -16.24 -7.91
C VAL A 55 -12.60 -16.69 -9.37
N ALA A 56 -12.32 -15.78 -10.31
CA ALA A 56 -12.33 -16.06 -11.75
C ALA A 56 -11.30 -17.13 -12.16
N TYR A 57 -10.12 -17.10 -11.55
CA TYR A 57 -9.03 -18.04 -11.83
C TYR A 57 -8.98 -19.23 -10.85
N ARG A 58 -9.92 -19.32 -9.89
CA ARG A 58 -9.97 -20.37 -8.86
C ARG A 58 -8.63 -20.54 -8.11
N SER A 59 -7.98 -19.42 -7.82
CA SER A 59 -6.67 -19.41 -7.18
C SER A 59 -6.63 -18.38 -6.06
N PRO A 60 -6.67 -18.79 -4.77
CA PRO A 60 -6.62 -17.87 -3.65
C PRO A 60 -5.25 -17.18 -3.53
N ALA A 61 -4.18 -17.76 -4.10
CA ALA A 61 -2.81 -17.24 -4.00
C ALA A 61 -2.53 -16.03 -4.91
N ILE A 62 -3.47 -15.62 -5.76
CA ILE A 62 -3.28 -14.46 -6.63
C ILE A 62 -3.01 -13.22 -5.77
N TRP A 63 -1.82 -12.64 -5.98
CA TRP A 63 -1.34 -11.43 -5.32
C TRP A 63 -1.31 -11.50 -3.78
N GLU A 64 -1.09 -12.70 -3.22
CA GLU A 64 -1.01 -12.90 -1.76
C GLU A 64 0.14 -12.15 -1.09
N ASN A 65 1.26 -11.87 -1.80
CA ASN A 65 2.35 -11.12 -1.21
C ASN A 65 2.07 -9.61 -1.22
N PHE A 66 1.23 -9.13 -2.14
CA PHE A 66 0.72 -7.76 -2.07
C PHE A 66 -0.20 -7.60 -0.85
N GLU A 67 -1.07 -8.56 -0.59
CA GLU A 67 -1.88 -8.60 0.64
C GLU A 67 -1.00 -8.63 1.90
N TYR A 68 0.05 -9.47 1.92
CA TYR A 68 1.03 -9.49 3.01
C TYR A 68 1.69 -8.13 3.26
N LEU A 69 2.08 -7.39 2.21
CA LEU A 69 2.62 -6.04 2.39
C LEU A 69 1.62 -5.08 3.01
N ALA A 70 0.35 -5.14 2.59
CA ALA A 70 -0.69 -4.28 3.15
C ALA A 70 -0.89 -4.55 4.64
N VAL A 71 -0.91 -5.84 5.04
CA VAL A 71 -0.99 -6.23 6.45
C VAL A 71 0.22 -5.72 7.25
N LEU A 72 1.44 -5.83 6.71
CA LEU A 72 2.63 -5.28 7.37
C LEU A 72 2.52 -3.77 7.61
N CYS A 73 2.05 -3.02 6.61
CA CYS A 73 1.85 -1.57 6.74
C CYS A 73 0.80 -1.25 7.80
N GLU A 74 -0.34 -1.95 7.79
CA GLU A 74 -1.37 -1.76 8.81
C GLU A 74 -0.86 -2.03 10.23
N ASP A 75 -0.13 -3.14 10.41
CA ASP A 75 0.39 -3.53 11.71
C ASP A 75 1.45 -2.53 12.20
N PHE A 76 2.28 -2.02 11.29
CA PHE A 76 3.25 -0.98 11.62
C PHE A 76 2.57 0.33 12.02
N ASP A 77 1.57 0.80 11.28
CA ASP A 77 0.83 2.03 11.58
C ASP A 77 0.08 1.92 12.92
N LYS A 78 -0.50 0.74 13.23
CA LYS A 78 -1.14 0.46 14.52
C LYS A 78 -0.13 0.49 15.66
N ALA A 79 1.05 -0.08 15.45
CA ALA A 79 2.11 -0.13 16.47
C ALA A 79 2.83 1.22 16.65
N HIS A 80 2.89 2.05 15.60
CA HIS A 80 3.66 3.30 15.59
C HIS A 80 2.88 4.48 14.99
N PRO A 81 1.78 4.94 15.63
CA PRO A 81 0.98 6.04 15.09
C PRO A 81 1.81 7.31 14.83
N GLY A 82 1.89 7.71 13.56
CA GLY A 82 2.61 8.92 13.13
C GLY A 82 4.15 8.81 13.08
N ALA A 83 4.71 7.61 13.21
CA ALA A 83 6.16 7.39 13.31
C ALA A 83 6.94 7.49 12.00
N ASN A 84 6.27 7.52 10.83
CA ASN A 84 6.92 7.69 9.52
C ASN A 84 7.64 9.05 9.37
N TYR A 85 7.50 9.94 10.35
CA TYR A 85 8.29 11.17 10.41
C TYR A 85 9.25 11.11 11.60
N PRO A 86 10.53 11.48 11.41
CA PRO A 86 11.53 11.40 12.46
C PRO A 86 11.10 12.14 13.74
N SER A 87 11.22 11.44 14.88
CA SER A 87 10.90 12.01 16.19
C SER A 87 11.82 13.19 16.52
N GLY A 88 11.25 14.23 17.13
CA GLY A 88 11.98 15.45 17.51
C GLY A 88 12.38 16.37 16.35
N VAL A 89 12.05 16.01 15.10
CA VAL A 89 12.36 16.85 13.93
C VAL A 89 11.20 17.80 13.64
N ARG A 90 11.53 19.07 13.37
CA ARG A 90 10.54 20.09 13.02
C ARG A 90 9.95 19.81 11.63
N ARG A 91 8.61 19.69 11.54
CA ARG A 91 7.89 19.69 10.26
C ARG A 91 7.86 21.09 9.62
N ALA A 92 8.01 21.17 8.30
CA ALA A 92 7.77 22.41 7.58
C ALA A 92 6.28 22.80 7.70
N PRO A 93 5.95 24.10 7.79
CA PRO A 93 4.56 24.53 7.77
C PRO A 93 3.92 24.14 6.44
N MET A 94 2.74 23.54 6.48
CA MET A 94 1.98 23.23 5.28
C MET A 94 1.19 24.48 4.85
N PRO A 95 1.16 24.81 3.54
CA PRO A 95 0.36 25.92 3.03
C PRO A 95 -1.13 25.64 3.21
N GLU A 96 -1.93 26.69 3.09
CA GLU A 96 -3.39 26.59 3.14
C GLU A 96 -3.91 25.60 2.08
N LEU A 97 -4.90 24.80 2.45
CA LEU A 97 -5.55 23.88 1.51
C LEU A 97 -6.19 24.66 0.35
N TRP A 98 -6.09 24.08 -0.85
CA TRP A 98 -6.78 24.62 -2.02
C TRP A 98 -8.31 24.68 -1.78
N PRO A 99 -9.02 25.70 -2.29
CA PRO A 99 -10.46 25.89 -2.03
C PRO A 99 -11.32 24.66 -2.33
N GLN A 100 -10.99 23.91 -3.39
CA GLN A 100 -11.75 22.73 -3.84
C GLN A 100 -11.61 21.53 -2.89
N VAL A 101 -10.57 21.50 -2.04
CA VAL A 101 -10.33 20.42 -1.08
C VAL A 101 -11.13 20.68 0.22
N ARG A 102 -11.26 21.96 0.62
CA ARG A 102 -12.00 22.31 1.86
C ARG A 102 -13.47 21.97 1.80
N SER A 103 -14.11 22.14 0.64
CA SER A 103 -15.54 21.82 0.45
C SER A 103 -15.87 20.32 0.54
N ARG A 104 -14.86 19.44 0.56
CA ARG A 104 -15.02 17.98 0.75
C ARG A 104 -14.74 17.50 2.17
N SER A 105 -14.34 18.41 3.05
CA SER A 105 -13.90 18.11 4.42
C SER A 105 -14.89 18.56 5.50
N GLN A 106 -16.06 19.09 5.09
CA GLN A 106 -17.22 19.43 5.93
C GLN A 106 -18.36 18.47 5.60
#